data_AF-A0A348ULC1-F1
#
_entry.id   AF-A0A348ULC1-F1
#
_cell.length_a   1.000
_cell.length_b   1.000
_cell.length_c   1.000
_cell.angle_alpha   90.00
_cell.angle_beta   90.00
_cell.angle_gamma   90.00
#
_symmetry.space_group_name_H-M   'P 1'
#
loop_
_entity.id
_entity.type
_entity.pdbx_description
1 polymer ?
#
loop_
_entity_poly.entity_id
_entity_poly.type
_entity_poly.pdbx_seq_one_letter_code
_entity_poly.pdbx_strand_id
1 'polypeptide(L)'
;MRDCDARHSPVCGEPLVSRVPGSVRPHDVRSTGFSLAELLVALAVAAVMLGFALPAFNTLVQERALAATVNDLAAGIAYARSEAIRRGRPITLAARAPATGNEWAGGYCVFVGVGQSCPNVSAVLREAPALSGFSLAGSGDLADISWLTFSARGLPSPARAGAFILCSTDTERRAGRVLNLSRTGRTDVESMTCHDA
;
A
#
# COMPACT_ATOMS: atom_id res chain seq x y z
N MET A 1 21.10 67.92 -37.97
CA MET A 1 21.13 68.93 -39.05
C MET A 1 19.77 68.92 -39.72
N ARG A 2 19.08 70.07 -39.74
CA ARG A 2 17.66 70.38 -40.08
C ARG A 2 16.93 70.92 -38.83
N ASP A 3 17.21 72.16 -38.43
CA ASP A 3 16.64 73.45 -38.89
C ASP A 3 15.19 73.65 -38.44
N CYS A 4 15.01 74.39 -37.34
CA CYS A 4 13.76 75.06 -36.99
C CYS A 4 13.90 76.55 -37.35
N ASP A 5 13.10 77.00 -38.30
CA ASP A 5 12.99 78.39 -38.76
C ASP A 5 12.31 79.23 -37.66
N ALA A 6 13.00 80.28 -37.24
CA ALA A 6 12.55 81.26 -36.27
C ALA A 6 11.97 82.46 -37.04
N ARG A 7 10.64 82.55 -37.13
CA ARG A 7 9.97 83.78 -37.54
C ARG A 7 8.53 83.79 -37.01
N HIS A 8 8.39 84.40 -35.82
CA HIS A 8 7.24 85.12 -35.23
C HIS A 8 7.06 84.80 -33.73
N SER A 9 7.37 85.80 -32.89
CA SER A 9 6.94 85.94 -31.48
C SER A 9 5.51 86.55 -31.46
N PRO A 10 4.75 86.67 -30.34
CA PRO A 10 5.08 86.41 -28.93
C PRO A 10 4.01 85.65 -28.10
N VAL A 11 4.44 85.23 -26.90
CA VAL A 11 3.73 84.94 -25.64
C VAL A 11 2.19 85.02 -25.61
N CYS A 12 1.54 83.92 -25.24
CA CYS A 12 0.31 83.90 -24.43
C CYS A 12 0.43 82.78 -23.38
N GLY A 13 0.22 83.14 -22.11
CA GLY A 13 0.45 82.27 -20.96
C GLY A 13 -0.60 81.19 -20.75
N GLU A 14 -0.19 80.15 -20.03
CA GLU A 14 -1.12 79.23 -19.34
C GLU A 14 -0.70 79.10 -17.87
N PRO A 15 -1.67 79.13 -16.94
CA PRO A 15 -1.40 79.07 -15.52
C PRO A 15 -1.00 77.66 -15.09
N LEU A 16 -0.20 77.62 -14.03
CA LEU A 16 0.27 76.43 -13.31
C LEU A 16 -0.89 75.48 -12.98
N VAL A 17 -0.97 74.36 -13.71
CA VAL A 17 -1.82 73.23 -13.33
C VAL A 17 -1.22 72.56 -12.10
N SER A 18 -1.82 72.87 -10.94
CA SER A 18 -1.62 72.17 -9.68
C SER A 18 -1.98 70.69 -9.85
N ARG A 19 -0.97 69.81 -9.79
CA ARG A 19 -1.17 68.37 -9.70
C ARG A 19 -1.68 68.03 -8.30
N VAL A 20 -2.97 67.73 -8.19
CA VAL A 20 -3.54 67.09 -7.00
C VAL A 20 -2.91 65.69 -6.86
N PRO A 21 -2.25 65.35 -5.75
CA PRO A 21 -1.89 63.97 -5.47
C PRO A 21 -3.17 63.20 -5.15
N GLY A 22 -3.50 62.20 -5.97
CA GLY A 22 -4.58 61.27 -5.68
C GLY A 22 -4.29 60.55 -4.36
N SER A 23 -5.16 60.75 -3.37
CA SER A 23 -5.08 60.06 -2.09
C SER A 23 -5.34 58.57 -2.28
N VAL A 24 -4.30 57.73 -2.15
CA VAL A 24 -4.48 56.30 -1.95
C VAL A 24 -5.18 56.14 -0.60
N ARG A 25 -6.47 55.79 -0.60
CA ARG A 25 -7.18 55.44 0.62
C ARG A 25 -6.61 54.09 1.09
N PRO A 26 -6.11 53.97 2.33
CA PRO A 26 -5.76 52.67 2.87
C PRO A 26 -7.02 51.83 2.90
N HIS A 27 -7.02 50.73 2.14
CA HIS A 27 -8.01 49.69 2.34
C HIS A 27 -7.69 49.07 3.71
N ASP A 28 -8.51 49.42 4.71
CA ASP A 28 -8.50 48.81 6.02
C ASP A 28 -8.85 47.33 5.85
N VAL A 29 -7.83 46.48 5.70
CA VAL A 29 -7.98 45.03 5.71
C VAL A 29 -8.26 44.67 7.17
N ARG A 30 -9.53 44.79 7.57
CA ARG A 30 -10.00 44.30 8.85
C ARG A 30 -9.64 42.83 8.96
N SER A 31 -8.76 42.50 9.90
CA SER A 31 -8.49 41.12 10.28
C SER A 31 -9.75 40.55 10.94
N THR A 32 -10.55 39.80 10.18
CA THR A 32 -11.67 39.02 10.73
C THR A 32 -11.10 37.78 11.40
N GLY A 33 -11.01 37.78 12.72
CA GLY A 33 -10.68 36.60 13.52
C GLY A 33 -11.94 35.78 13.83
N PHE A 34 -11.79 34.46 13.96
CA PHE A 34 -12.85 33.58 14.45
C PHE A 34 -13.15 33.88 15.92
N SER A 35 -14.43 33.83 16.31
CA SER A 35 -14.80 33.97 17.72
C SER A 35 -14.44 32.70 18.50
N LEU A 36 -14.22 32.83 19.82
CA LEU A 36 -13.97 31.68 20.69
C LEU A 36 -15.14 30.66 20.63
N ALA A 37 -16.37 31.17 20.58
CA ALA A 37 -17.56 30.33 20.46
C ALA A 37 -17.58 29.55 19.13
N GLU A 38 -17.18 30.17 18.03
CA GLU A 38 -17.13 29.55 16.70
C GLU A 38 -16.07 28.46 16.64
N LEU A 39 -14.89 28.67 17.25
CA LEU A 39 -13.87 27.63 17.38
C LEU A 39 -14.39 26.44 18.21
N LEU A 40 -15.08 26.70 19.33
CA LEU A 40 -15.65 25.63 20.16
C LEU A 40 -16.73 24.83 19.42
N VAL A 41 -17.60 25.49 18.66
CA VAL A 41 -18.60 24.81 17.81
C VAL A 41 -17.92 24.00 16.71
N ALA A 42 -16.91 24.55 16.03
CA ALA A 42 -16.16 23.84 15.02
C ALA A 42 -15.47 22.59 15.58
N LEU A 43 -14.85 22.69 16.77
CA LEU A 43 -14.24 21.55 17.46
C LEU A 43 -15.29 20.51 17.89
N ALA A 44 -16.45 20.94 18.37
CA ALA A 44 -17.54 20.04 18.73
C ALA A 44 -18.02 19.23 17.51
N VAL A 45 -18.22 19.89 16.36
CA VAL A 45 -18.58 19.21 15.10
C VAL A 45 -17.47 18.27 14.64
N ALA A 46 -16.21 18.71 14.69
CA ALA A 46 -15.06 17.88 14.32
C ALA A 46 -14.94 16.62 15.20
N ALA A 47 -15.19 16.74 16.51
CA ALA A 47 -15.18 15.61 17.44
C ALA A 47 -16.27 14.58 17.09
N VAL A 48 -17.48 15.03 16.74
CA VAL A 48 -18.56 14.13 16.29
C VAL A 48 -18.17 13.43 14.98
N MET A 49 -17.60 14.16 14.03
CA MET A 49 -17.13 13.58 12.75
C MET A 49 -16.04 12.52 12.96
N LEU A 50 -15.08 12.77 13.83
CA LEU A 50 -14.01 11.82 14.16
C LEU A 50 -14.55 10.51 14.74
N GLY A 51 -15.63 10.58 15.53
CA GLY A 51 -16.30 9.39 16.06
C GLY A 51 -16.73 8.39 14.97
N PHE A 52 -17.19 8.89 13.81
CA PHE A 52 -17.58 8.05 12.68
C PHE A 52 -16.40 7.70 11.75
N ALA A 53 -15.38 8.56 11.66
CA ALA A 53 -14.25 8.36 10.75
C ALA A 53 -13.29 7.24 11.20
N LEU A 54 -13.05 7.11 12.51
CA LEU A 54 -12.13 6.11 13.08
C LEU A 54 -12.48 4.64 12.74
N PRO A 55 -13.73 4.16 12.94
CA PRO A 55 -14.06 2.77 12.62
C PRO A 55 -13.90 2.45 11.12
N ALA A 56 -14.24 3.40 10.23
CA ALA A 56 -14.07 3.26 8.79
C ALA A 56 -12.59 3.26 8.35
N PHE A 57 -11.74 4.01 9.05
CA PHE A 57 -10.30 3.99 8.80
C PHE A 57 -9.67 2.64 9.18
N ASN A 58 -10.10 2.06 10.30
CA ASN A 58 -9.62 0.75 10.75
C ASN A 58 -9.96 -0.38 9.77
N THR A 59 -11.17 -0.38 9.19
CA THR A 59 -11.54 -1.37 8.16
C THR A 59 -10.69 -1.23 6.91
N LEU A 60 -10.46 0.01 6.46
CA LEU A 60 -9.61 0.27 5.30
C LEU A 60 -8.17 -0.22 5.52
N VAL A 61 -7.57 0.09 6.68
CA VAL A 61 -6.21 -0.35 7.01
C VAL A 61 -6.11 -1.87 7.02
N GLN A 62 -7.09 -2.56 7.61
CA GLN A 62 -7.11 -4.02 7.67
C GLN A 62 -7.26 -4.67 6.28
N GLU A 63 -8.12 -4.14 5.42
CA GLU A 63 -8.26 -4.62 4.04
C GLU A 63 -6.99 -4.43 3.22
N ARG A 64 -6.29 -3.30 3.42
CA ARG A 64 -4.99 -3.03 2.79
C ARG A 64 -3.93 -4.00 3.31
N ALA A 65 -3.90 -4.28 4.61
CA ALA A 65 -2.98 -5.23 5.21
C ALA A 65 -3.21 -6.67 4.71
N LEU A 66 -4.47 -7.12 4.59
CA LEU A 66 -4.82 -8.40 3.97
C LEU A 66 -4.34 -8.49 2.52
N ALA A 67 -4.60 -7.46 1.72
CA ALA A 67 -4.20 -7.41 0.32
C ALA A 67 -2.66 -7.40 0.17
N ALA A 68 -1.96 -6.62 0.98
CA ALA A 68 -0.49 -6.60 0.99
C ALA A 68 0.08 -7.98 1.33
N THR A 69 -0.41 -8.60 2.40
CA THR A 69 0.07 -9.89 2.89
C THR A 69 -0.08 -11.01 1.86
N VAL A 70 -1.26 -11.13 1.22
CA VAL A 70 -1.48 -12.16 0.21
C VAL A 70 -0.67 -11.89 -1.07
N ASN A 71 -0.50 -10.62 -1.44
CA ASN A 71 0.32 -10.24 -2.60
C ASN A 71 1.81 -10.48 -2.34
N ASP A 72 2.28 -10.29 -1.11
CA ASP A 72 3.65 -10.62 -0.73
C ASP A 72 3.92 -12.13 -0.81
N LEU A 73 2.95 -12.96 -0.41
CA LEU A 73 3.00 -14.40 -0.63
C LEU A 73 3.03 -14.75 -2.14
N ALA A 74 2.14 -14.14 -2.93
CA ALA A 74 2.13 -14.33 -4.39
C ALA A 74 3.48 -13.95 -5.03
N ALA A 75 4.05 -12.83 -4.60
CA ALA A 75 5.37 -12.38 -5.03
C ALA A 75 6.49 -13.33 -4.55
N GLY A 76 6.38 -13.93 -3.36
CA GLY A 76 7.30 -14.95 -2.87
C GLY A 76 7.26 -16.24 -3.70
N ILE A 77 6.07 -16.71 -4.03
CA ILE A 77 5.85 -17.87 -4.90
C ILE A 77 6.39 -17.61 -6.30
N ALA A 78 6.05 -16.46 -6.89
CA ALA A 78 6.53 -16.06 -8.21
C ALA A 78 8.07 -15.92 -8.23
N TYR A 79 8.66 -15.36 -7.16
CA TYR A 79 10.11 -15.28 -6.98
C TYR A 79 10.74 -16.66 -6.99
N ALA A 80 10.27 -17.58 -6.14
CA ALA A 80 10.78 -18.95 -6.07
C ALA A 80 10.71 -19.68 -7.42
N ARG A 81 9.57 -19.56 -8.11
CA ARG A 81 9.38 -20.11 -9.46
C ARG A 81 10.37 -19.53 -10.46
N SER A 82 10.55 -18.20 -10.46
CA SER A 82 11.46 -17.52 -11.40
C SER A 82 12.92 -17.88 -11.13
N GLU A 83 13.33 -18.02 -9.88
CA GLU A 83 14.68 -18.44 -9.50
C GLU A 83 14.94 -19.89 -9.92
N ALA A 84 13.94 -20.77 -9.84
CA ALA A 84 14.08 -22.15 -10.28
C ALA A 84 14.37 -22.25 -11.78
N ILE A 85 13.64 -21.46 -12.57
CA ILE A 85 13.84 -21.37 -14.02
C ILE A 85 15.20 -20.72 -14.32
N ARG A 86 15.50 -19.56 -13.72
CA ARG A 86 16.74 -18.80 -13.95
C ARG A 86 17.98 -19.62 -13.64
N ARG A 87 17.95 -20.43 -12.58
CA ARG A 87 19.10 -21.24 -12.13
C ARG A 87 19.11 -22.65 -12.72
N GLY A 88 18.04 -23.10 -13.37
CA GLY A 88 17.90 -24.48 -13.82
C GLY A 88 17.95 -25.50 -12.67
N ARG A 89 17.59 -25.10 -11.44
CA ARG A 89 17.68 -25.93 -10.22
C ARG A 89 16.39 -25.84 -9.42
N PRO A 90 16.05 -26.86 -8.61
CA PRO A 90 14.92 -26.76 -7.69
C PRO A 90 15.09 -25.59 -6.71
N ILE A 91 14.00 -24.86 -6.46
CA ILE A 91 13.91 -23.84 -5.41
C ILE A 91 12.74 -24.20 -4.51
N THR A 92 12.96 -24.17 -3.21
CA THR A 92 11.94 -24.46 -2.21
C THR A 92 11.56 -23.17 -1.49
N LEU A 93 10.26 -22.99 -1.30
CA LEU A 93 9.66 -22.05 -0.36
C LEU A 93 9.17 -22.87 0.85
N ALA A 94 9.69 -22.61 2.05
CA ALA A 94 9.36 -23.37 3.26
C ALA A 94 8.93 -22.47 4.41
N ALA A 95 7.91 -22.90 5.16
CA ALA A 95 7.43 -22.23 6.35
C ALA A 95 8.44 -22.37 7.51
N ARG A 96 8.52 -21.33 8.34
CA ARG A 96 9.51 -21.27 9.43
C ARG A 96 9.01 -21.85 10.75
N ALA A 97 7.74 -21.64 11.06
CA ALA A 97 7.09 -22.14 12.27
C ALA A 97 5.68 -22.66 11.93
N PRO A 98 5.58 -23.78 11.18
CA PRO A 98 4.28 -24.31 10.79
C PRO A 98 3.51 -24.82 12.00
N ALA A 99 2.25 -24.40 12.10
CA ALA A 99 1.26 -24.93 13.03
C ALA A 99 0.06 -25.45 12.23
N THR A 100 -0.60 -26.50 12.71
CA THR A 100 -1.79 -27.08 12.04
C THR A 100 -2.89 -26.03 11.89
N GLY A 101 -3.41 -25.88 10.68
CA GLY A 101 -4.41 -24.85 10.33
C GLY A 101 -3.82 -23.43 10.25
N ASN A 102 -2.50 -23.29 10.29
CA ASN A 102 -1.81 -22.00 10.25
C ASN A 102 -0.35 -22.14 9.79
N GLU A 103 -0.10 -23.03 8.83
CA GLU A 103 1.25 -23.54 8.52
C GLU A 103 2.19 -22.42 8.06
N TRP A 104 1.65 -21.36 7.49
CA TRP A 104 2.42 -20.33 6.79
C TRP A 104 2.46 -18.99 7.53
N ALA A 105 1.70 -18.82 8.63
CA ALA A 105 1.69 -17.56 9.38
C ALA A 105 2.98 -17.29 10.14
N GLY A 106 3.78 -18.31 10.45
CA GLY A 106 5.10 -18.16 11.05
C GLY A 106 6.16 -17.53 10.14
N GLY A 107 5.78 -17.12 8.92
CA GLY A 107 6.69 -16.65 7.88
C GLY A 107 7.30 -17.79 7.09
N TYR A 108 8.04 -17.45 6.05
CA TYR A 108 8.65 -18.41 5.15
C TYR A 108 10.02 -17.96 4.66
N CYS A 109 10.80 -18.89 4.15
CA CYS A 109 12.05 -18.64 3.46
C CYS A 109 12.04 -19.29 2.06
N VAL A 110 12.90 -18.78 1.18
CA VAL A 110 13.12 -19.32 -0.16
C VAL A 110 14.60 -19.68 -0.29
N PHE A 111 14.92 -20.90 -0.70
CA PHE A 111 16.30 -21.38 -0.81
C PHE A 111 16.50 -22.33 -1.99
N VAL A 112 17.76 -22.52 -2.38
CA VAL A 112 18.13 -23.43 -3.48
C VAL A 112 18.13 -24.87 -2.99
N GLY A 113 17.46 -25.76 -3.73
CA GLY A 113 17.41 -27.19 -3.46
C GLY A 113 16.00 -27.68 -3.16
N VAL A 114 15.95 -28.84 -2.52
CA VAL A 114 14.72 -29.46 -2.02
C VAL A 114 14.85 -29.59 -0.51
N GLY A 115 13.80 -29.24 0.24
CA GLY A 115 13.80 -29.36 1.69
C GLY A 115 12.42 -29.07 2.28
N GLN A 116 12.28 -29.29 3.58
CA GLN A 116 11.00 -29.11 4.28
C GLN A 116 11.04 -27.99 5.33
N SER A 117 12.23 -27.45 5.60
CA SER A 117 12.46 -26.42 6.60
C SER A 117 13.48 -25.41 6.09
N CYS A 118 13.47 -24.23 6.69
CA CYS A 118 14.43 -23.19 6.37
C CYS A 118 15.85 -23.60 6.77
N PRO A 119 16.81 -23.57 5.83
CA PRO A 119 18.21 -23.78 6.15
C PRO A 119 18.76 -22.57 6.92
N ASN A 120 19.99 -22.71 7.43
CA ASN A 120 20.72 -21.60 8.04
C ASN A 120 20.88 -20.42 7.05
N VAL A 121 20.95 -19.19 7.57
CA VAL A 121 20.85 -17.93 6.81
C VAL A 121 21.75 -17.81 5.57
N SER A 122 22.89 -18.51 5.51
CA SER A 122 23.83 -18.43 4.39
C SER A 122 23.31 -19.05 3.08
N ALA A 123 22.23 -19.84 3.12
CA ALA A 123 21.65 -20.50 1.95
C ALA A 123 20.29 -19.91 1.52
N VAL A 124 19.79 -18.90 2.24
CA VAL A 124 18.47 -18.33 2.01
C VAL A 124 18.55 -17.20 1.00
N LEU A 125 17.72 -17.26 -0.04
CA LEU A 125 17.63 -16.26 -1.10
C LEU A 125 16.68 -15.12 -0.72
N ARG A 126 15.60 -15.43 0.00
CA ARG A 126 14.59 -14.46 0.44
C ARG A 126 13.88 -14.99 1.68
N GLU A 127 13.48 -14.08 2.57
CA GLU A 127 12.66 -14.39 3.74
C GLU A 127 11.45 -13.46 3.81
N ALA A 128 10.39 -13.95 4.44
CA ALA A 128 9.23 -13.18 4.85
C ALA A 128 9.02 -13.36 6.36
N PRO A 129 8.70 -12.27 7.09
CA PRO A 129 8.50 -12.32 8.54
C PRO A 129 7.22 -13.07 8.92
N ALA A 130 7.09 -13.39 10.20
CA ALA A 130 5.84 -13.89 10.75
C ALA A 130 4.73 -12.84 10.65
N LEU A 131 3.51 -13.31 10.38
CA LEU A 131 2.32 -12.49 10.28
C LEU A 131 1.80 -12.14 11.68
N SER A 132 1.25 -10.94 11.82
CA SER A 132 0.54 -10.49 13.02
C SER A 132 -0.90 -10.17 12.69
N GLY A 133 -1.85 -10.72 13.45
CA GLY A 133 -3.29 -10.46 13.26
C GLY A 133 -3.94 -11.21 12.08
N PHE A 134 -3.22 -12.16 11.47
CA PHE A 134 -3.72 -12.98 10.37
C PHE A 134 -3.34 -14.46 10.56
N SER A 135 -4.21 -15.37 10.11
CA SER A 135 -3.88 -16.78 9.89
C SER A 135 -3.66 -17.04 8.41
N LEU A 136 -2.76 -17.98 8.10
CA LEU A 136 -2.44 -18.39 6.73
C LEU A 136 -2.26 -19.89 6.67
N ALA A 137 -3.21 -20.57 6.02
CA ALA A 137 -3.26 -22.01 5.90
C ALA A 137 -3.37 -22.45 4.44
N GLY A 138 -2.90 -23.65 4.14
CA GLY A 138 -3.12 -24.27 2.82
C GLY A 138 -4.45 -25.01 2.73
N SER A 139 -4.97 -25.18 1.52
CA SER A 139 -6.17 -25.97 1.19
C SER A 139 -5.95 -26.81 -0.07
N GLY A 140 -6.71 -27.91 -0.21
CA GLY A 140 -6.54 -28.86 -1.32
C GLY A 140 -5.21 -29.63 -1.21
N ASP A 141 -4.45 -29.76 -2.31
CA ASP A 141 -3.13 -30.43 -2.30
C ASP A 141 -2.06 -29.63 -1.51
N LEU A 142 -2.44 -28.47 -0.98
CA LEU A 142 -1.62 -27.60 -0.12
C LEU A 142 -2.02 -27.68 1.36
N ALA A 143 -3.07 -28.41 1.71
CA ALA A 143 -3.44 -28.61 3.11
C ALA A 143 -2.31 -29.30 3.89
N ASP A 144 -2.08 -28.85 5.13
CA ASP A 144 -1.10 -29.39 6.08
C ASP A 144 0.36 -29.41 5.59
N ILE A 145 0.69 -28.72 4.48
CA ILE A 145 2.06 -28.67 3.98
C ILE A 145 2.78 -27.42 4.47
N SER A 146 4.05 -27.60 4.81
CA SER A 146 4.96 -26.54 5.24
C SER A 146 5.99 -26.15 4.18
N TRP A 147 5.92 -26.70 2.97
CA TRP A 147 6.85 -26.35 1.89
C TRP A 147 6.22 -26.49 0.50
N LEU A 148 6.73 -25.72 -0.44
CA LEU A 148 6.41 -25.77 -1.86
C LEU A 148 7.69 -25.68 -2.68
N THR A 149 7.99 -26.70 -3.49
CA THR A 149 9.20 -26.74 -4.32
C THR A 149 8.84 -26.54 -5.77
N PHE A 150 9.57 -25.67 -6.46
CA PHE A 150 9.51 -25.49 -7.91
C PHE A 150 10.68 -26.18 -8.58
N SER A 151 10.39 -26.96 -9.63
CA SER A 151 11.40 -27.55 -10.50
C SER A 151 12.02 -26.52 -11.45
N ALA A 152 13.10 -26.89 -12.14
CA ALA A 152 13.76 -26.06 -13.16
C ALA A 152 12.82 -25.63 -14.31
N ARG A 153 11.69 -26.32 -14.51
CA ARG A 153 10.65 -25.96 -15.50
C ARG A 153 9.61 -24.96 -14.95
N GLY A 154 9.77 -24.52 -13.70
CA GLY A 154 8.82 -23.62 -13.04
C GLY A 154 7.51 -24.28 -12.62
N LEU A 155 7.48 -25.62 -12.54
CA LEU A 155 6.32 -26.39 -12.09
C LEU A 155 6.50 -26.79 -10.62
N PRO A 156 5.44 -26.74 -9.79
CA PRO A 156 5.42 -27.39 -8.48
C PRO A 156 5.87 -28.86 -8.57
N SER A 157 6.76 -29.29 -7.68
CA SER A 157 7.28 -30.65 -7.59
C SER A 157 7.21 -31.13 -6.13
N PRO A 158 6.34 -32.12 -5.81
CA PRO A 158 5.40 -32.80 -6.69
C PRO A 158 4.35 -31.83 -7.24
N ALA A 159 3.65 -32.25 -8.29
CA ALA A 159 2.55 -31.46 -8.85
C ALA A 159 1.45 -31.28 -7.80
N ARG A 160 1.20 -30.04 -7.40
CA ARG A 160 0.20 -29.64 -6.40
C ARG A 160 -0.68 -28.56 -6.97
N ALA A 161 -1.96 -28.58 -6.64
CA ALA A 161 -2.87 -27.45 -6.80
C ALA A 161 -3.76 -27.28 -5.58
N GLY A 162 -4.15 -26.05 -5.31
CA GLY A 162 -4.94 -25.73 -4.14
C GLY A 162 -4.95 -24.23 -3.92
N ALA A 163 -5.14 -23.83 -2.68
CA ALA A 163 -5.14 -22.43 -2.31
C ALA A 163 -4.40 -22.17 -1.00
N PHE A 164 -3.92 -20.95 -0.84
CA PHE A 164 -3.57 -20.40 0.46
C PHE A 164 -4.70 -19.48 0.92
N ILE A 165 -5.22 -19.74 2.11
CA ILE A 165 -6.32 -19.02 2.71
C ILE A 165 -5.75 -18.11 3.79
N LEU A 166 -5.85 -16.80 3.57
CA LEU A 166 -5.48 -15.76 4.52
C LEU A 166 -6.75 -15.23 5.19
N CYS A 167 -6.82 -15.35 6.52
CA CYS A 167 -7.94 -14.83 7.30
C CYS A 167 -7.47 -13.82 8.35
N SER A 168 -8.29 -12.79 8.58
CA SER A 168 -8.15 -11.93 9.76
C SER A 168 -8.41 -12.72 11.04
N THR A 169 -7.63 -12.47 12.10
CA THR A 169 -7.91 -13.03 13.44
C THR A 169 -8.94 -12.18 14.22
N ASP A 170 -9.37 -11.05 13.68
CA ASP A 170 -10.45 -10.23 14.24
C ASP A 170 -11.80 -10.93 13.96
N THR A 171 -12.43 -11.47 15.00
CA THR A 171 -13.67 -12.25 14.92
C THR A 171 -14.87 -11.44 14.44
N GLU A 172 -14.86 -10.12 14.66
CA GLU A 172 -15.91 -9.20 14.18
C GLU A 172 -15.75 -8.93 12.69
N ARG A 173 -14.52 -9.05 12.17
CA ARG A 173 -14.16 -8.74 10.80
C ARG A 173 -13.66 -9.99 10.09
N ARG A 174 -14.63 -10.75 9.58
CA ARG A 174 -14.46 -11.99 8.79
C ARG A 174 -13.88 -11.78 7.38
N ALA A 175 -13.03 -10.78 7.19
CA ALA A 175 -12.38 -10.49 5.92
C ALA A 175 -11.24 -11.48 5.65
N GLY A 176 -11.15 -11.96 4.41
CA GLY A 176 -10.11 -12.87 3.98
C GLY A 176 -9.66 -12.66 2.54
N ARG A 177 -8.60 -13.35 2.16
CA ARG A 177 -8.08 -13.44 0.79
C ARG A 177 -7.73 -14.90 0.50
N VAL A 178 -7.95 -15.30 -0.74
CA VAL A 178 -7.54 -16.62 -1.22
C VAL A 178 -6.52 -16.43 -2.35
N LEU A 179 -5.44 -17.19 -2.28
CA LEU A 179 -4.44 -17.28 -3.34
C LEU A 179 -4.51 -18.68 -3.94
N ASN A 180 -5.09 -18.79 -5.13
CA ASN A 180 -5.19 -20.02 -5.88
C ASN A 180 -3.86 -20.33 -6.56
N LEU A 181 -3.38 -21.57 -6.43
CA LEU A 181 -2.19 -22.10 -7.10
C LEU A 181 -2.58 -23.25 -8.03
N SER A 182 -2.28 -23.11 -9.31
CA SER A 182 -2.46 -24.20 -10.28
C SER A 182 -1.29 -25.19 -10.26
N ARG A 183 -1.50 -26.39 -10.83
CA ARG A 183 -0.43 -27.38 -11.07
C ARG A 183 0.66 -26.88 -12.02
N THR A 184 0.42 -25.78 -12.73
CA THR A 184 1.39 -25.13 -13.63
C THR A 184 2.18 -24.01 -12.95
N GLY A 185 1.94 -23.75 -11.66
CA GLY A 185 2.60 -22.69 -10.90
C GLY A 185 2.06 -21.29 -11.20
N ARG A 186 0.83 -21.18 -11.72
CA ARG A 186 0.13 -19.89 -11.85
C ARG A 186 -0.54 -19.56 -10.52
N THR A 187 -0.40 -18.32 -10.08
CA THR A 187 -1.05 -17.79 -8.89
C THR A 187 -2.15 -16.80 -9.28
N ASP A 188 -3.27 -16.83 -8.56
CA ASP A 188 -4.40 -15.92 -8.74
C ASP A 188 -4.93 -15.51 -7.37
N VAL A 189 -5.22 -14.24 -7.15
CA VAL A 189 -5.61 -13.71 -5.84
C VAL A 189 -7.02 -13.17 -5.92
N GLU A 190 -7.88 -13.66 -5.03
CA GLU A 190 -9.28 -13.28 -4.95
C GLU A 190 -9.66 -12.86 -3.53
N SER A 191 -10.67 -12.00 -3.42
CA SER A 191 -11.28 -11.65 -2.13
C SER A 191 -12.23 -12.73 -1.67
N MET A 192 -12.25 -13.02 -0.37
CA MET A 192 -13.23 -13.94 0.23
C MET A 192 -13.64 -13.48 1.63
N THR A 193 -14.69 -14.09 2.17
CA THR A 193 -15.05 -13.96 3.59
C THR A 193 -14.74 -15.27 4.31
N CYS A 194 -14.08 -15.17 5.46
CA CYS A 194 -13.76 -16.33 6.28
C CYS A 194 -14.98 -16.67 7.13
N HIS A 195 -15.65 -17.78 6.82
CA HIS A 195 -16.60 -18.39 7.74
C HIS A 195 -15.85 -19.50 8.47
N ASP A 196 -15.74 -19.35 9.80
CA ASP A 196 -15.28 -20.32 10.80
C ASP A 196 -14.54 -21.53 10.20
N ALA A 197 -13.21 -21.46 10.22
CA ALA A 197 -12.30 -22.57 9.91
C ALA A 197 -12.42 -23.70 10.95
#